data_AF-A0A2D6NUJ2-F1
#
_entry.id   AF-A0A2D6NUJ2-F1
#
_cell.length_a   1.000
_cell.length_b   1.000
_cell.length_c   1.000
_cell.angle_alpha   90.00
_cell.angle_beta   90.00
_cell.angle_gamma   90.00
#
_symmetry.space_group_name_H-M   'P 1'
#
loop_
_entity.id
_entity.type
_entity.pdbx_description
1 polymer ?
#
loop_
_entity_poly.entity_id
_entity_poly.type
_entity_poly.pdbx_seq_one_letter_code
_entity_poly.pdbx_strand_id
1 'polypeptide(L)'
;MFYLVPQVLIILSLGGILFIFLRKMVKMNNGVDREKVIITKLQNKDKKPAFAYLQKIFTGKQKKNKKIHIKKVLKKISKLVFSLCSKIVYVFILIVKIIKKIFTRTIKDLKGIFKTTQKRIQSSHEKAKQKKIDQKKDRKELEKKKLKKQKKESNVQIMIAEKECIDRIAKDPKDIQAYLSLGKIYKKQKHVKDAKACFGHVLKIKPKNKSALKEIKKIEK
;
A
#
# COMPACT_ATOMS: atom_id res chain seq x y z
N MET A 1 6.84 5.54 6.29
CA MET A 1 5.40 5.23 6.47
C MET A 1 4.97 5.22 7.95
N PHE A 2 5.78 4.75 8.90
CA PHE A 2 5.40 4.68 10.33
C PHE A 2 5.31 6.02 11.08
N TYR A 3 5.88 7.12 10.57
CA TYR A 3 5.84 8.44 11.24
C TYR A 3 4.53 9.23 11.04
N LEU A 4 3.71 8.87 10.06
CA LEU A 4 2.45 9.59 9.75
C LEU A 4 1.29 9.14 10.63
N VAL A 5 1.30 7.88 11.08
CA VAL A 5 0.19 7.30 11.88
C VAL A 5 0.00 8.02 13.21
N PRO A 6 1.05 8.35 14.00
CA PRO A 6 0.89 9.11 15.25
C PRO A 6 0.34 10.52 15.02
N GLN A 7 0.75 11.20 13.95
CA GLN A 7 0.33 12.57 13.65
C GLN A 7 -1.15 12.65 13.27
N VAL A 8 -1.66 11.70 12.48
CA VAL A 8 -3.09 11.61 12.11
C VAL A 8 -3.95 11.31 13.34
N LEU A 9 -3.46 10.47 14.27
CA LEU A 9 -4.16 10.17 15.50
C LEU A 9 -4.33 11.39 16.41
N ILE A 10 -3.29 12.24 16.50
CA ILE A 10 -3.31 13.49 17.27
C ILE A 10 -4.34 14.47 16.69
N ILE A 11 -4.40 14.61 15.37
CA ILE A 11 -5.35 15.52 14.69
C ILE A 11 -6.80 15.06 14.92
N LEU A 12 -7.07 13.75 14.87
CA LEU A 12 -8.39 13.19 15.15
C LEU A 12 -8.83 13.41 16.61
N SER A 13 -7.90 13.26 17.55
CA SER A 13 -8.15 13.52 18.98
C SER A 13 -8.52 14.98 19.23
N LEU A 14 -7.75 15.92 18.66
CA LEU A 14 -8.03 17.36 18.77
C LEU A 14 -9.39 17.74 18.15
N GLY A 15 -9.75 17.14 17.02
CA GLY A 15 -11.05 17.34 16.38
C GLY A 15 -12.23 16.89 17.26
N GLY A 16 -12.09 15.74 17.94
CA GLY A 16 -13.09 15.23 18.87
C GLY A 16 -13.30 16.15 20.08
N ILE A 17 -12.20 16.66 20.66
CA ILE A 17 -12.25 17.61 21.78
C ILE A 17 -12.95 18.91 21.37
N LEU A 18 -12.61 19.44 20.19
CA LEU A 18 -13.24 20.65 19.66
C LEU A 18 -14.75 20.46 19.40
N PHE A 19 -15.15 19.29 18.89
CA PHE A 19 -16.55 18.95 18.67
C PHE A 19 -17.36 18.89 19.97
N ILE A 20 -16.80 18.29 21.02
CA ILE A 20 -17.41 18.26 22.36
C ILE A 20 -17.56 19.69 22.90
N PHE A 21 -16.54 20.51 22.73
CA PHE A 21 -16.55 21.90 23.18
C PHE A 21 -17.62 22.73 22.46
N LEU A 22 -17.74 22.60 21.14
CA LEU A 22 -18.79 23.23 20.34
C LEU A 22 -20.19 22.78 20.76
N ARG A 23 -20.39 21.48 20.97
CA ARG A 23 -21.67 20.93 21.45
C ARG A 23 -22.05 21.49 22.82
N LYS A 24 -21.07 21.68 23.72
CA LYS A 24 -21.28 22.25 25.05
C LYS A 24 -21.60 23.75 24.99
N MET A 25 -20.94 24.51 24.11
CA MET A 25 -21.23 25.94 23.88
C MET A 25 -22.68 26.15 23.40
N VAL A 26 -23.17 25.31 22.49
CA VAL A 26 -24.58 25.36 22.03
C VAL A 26 -25.55 25.05 23.18
N LYS A 27 -25.22 24.09 24.05
CA LYS A 27 -26.06 23.72 25.20
C LYS A 27 -26.13 24.83 26.26
N MET A 28 -25.07 25.63 26.43
CA MET A 28 -25.06 26.75 27.37
C MET A 28 -25.80 27.98 26.84
N ASN A 29 -25.85 28.21 25.52
CA ASN A 29 -26.65 29.29 24.93
C ASN A 29 -28.16 29.09 25.21
N ASN A 30 -28.61 27.84 25.30
CA ASN A 30 -30.00 27.50 25.62
C ASN A 30 -30.30 27.52 27.14
N GLY A 31 -29.30 27.75 27.99
CA GLY A 31 -29.46 27.83 29.45
C GLY A 31 -30.04 29.16 29.95
N VAL A 32 -29.89 30.22 29.17
CA VAL A 32 -30.37 31.59 29.49
C VAL A 32 -31.90 31.67 29.54
N ASP A 33 -32.61 30.74 28.90
CA ASP A 33 -34.07 30.69 28.95
C ASP A 33 -34.62 30.00 30.21
N ARG A 34 -33.82 29.16 30.91
CA ARG A 34 -34.28 28.48 32.14
C ARG A 34 -34.31 29.40 33.36
N GLU A 35 -33.44 30.40 33.45
CA GLU A 35 -33.51 31.42 34.51
C GLU A 35 -34.82 32.22 34.46
N LYS A 36 -35.30 32.57 33.26
CA LYS A 36 -36.59 33.26 33.10
C LYS A 36 -37.77 32.42 33.61
N VAL A 37 -37.73 31.10 33.41
CA VAL A 37 -38.80 30.18 33.84
C VAL A 37 -38.83 30.01 35.36
N ILE A 38 -37.68 30.00 36.03
CA ILE A 38 -37.59 29.89 37.50
C ILE A 38 -38.15 31.17 38.16
N ILE A 39 -37.79 32.36 37.64
CA ILE A 39 -38.34 33.64 38.12
C ILE A 39 -39.87 33.68 37.97
N THR A 40 -40.41 33.05 36.92
CA THR A 40 -41.87 33.00 36.68
C THR A 40 -42.59 32.03 37.62
N LYS A 41 -41.93 30.94 38.03
CA LYS A 41 -42.52 29.93 38.93
C LYS A 41 -42.48 30.31 40.42
N LEU A 42 -41.60 31.22 40.83
CA LEU A 42 -41.54 31.75 42.20
C LEU A 42 -42.63 32.79 42.51
N GLN A 43 -43.35 33.30 41.51
CA GLN A 43 -44.39 34.33 41.70
C GLN A 43 -45.78 33.77 42.05
N ASN A 44 -45.98 32.44 42.03
CA ASN A 44 -47.31 31.81 42.11
C ASN A 44 -47.55 30.93 43.35
N LYS A 45 -46.90 31.19 44.49
CA LYS A 45 -47.27 30.55 45.76
C LYS A 45 -47.44 31.58 46.87
N ASP A 46 -48.69 31.99 47.01
CA ASP A 46 -49.41 32.54 48.16
C ASP A 46 -48.70 33.47 49.17
N LYS A 47 -49.20 34.72 49.17
CA LYS A 47 -49.41 35.66 50.28
C LYS A 47 -48.21 36.10 51.12
N LYS A 48 -47.70 37.32 50.87
CA LYS A 48 -47.47 38.37 51.91
C LYS A 48 -47.56 39.79 51.29
N PRO A 49 -48.19 40.77 51.97
CA PRO A 49 -48.42 42.13 51.45
C PRO A 49 -47.15 42.98 51.29
N ALA A 50 -46.00 42.52 51.80
CA ALA A 50 -44.72 43.22 51.71
C ALA A 50 -44.20 43.38 50.26
N PHE A 51 -44.53 42.45 49.36
CA PHE A 51 -44.03 42.49 47.98
C PHE A 51 -44.80 43.49 47.09
N ALA A 52 -46.03 43.85 47.45
CA ALA A 52 -46.84 44.81 46.69
C ALA A 52 -46.30 46.25 46.82
N TYR A 53 -45.74 46.60 47.98
CA TYR A 53 -45.07 47.89 48.18
C TYR A 53 -43.72 47.97 47.44
N LEU A 54 -42.92 46.89 47.48
CA LEU A 54 -41.66 46.81 46.74
C LEU A 54 -41.85 46.78 45.23
N GLN A 55 -42.94 46.18 44.75
CA GLN A 55 -43.27 46.15 43.32
C GLN A 55 -43.62 47.56 42.82
N LYS A 56 -44.38 48.38 43.57
CA LYS A 56 -44.66 49.77 43.19
C LYS A 56 -43.40 50.66 43.14
N ILE A 57 -42.45 50.46 44.05
CA ILE A 57 -41.18 51.21 44.08
C ILE A 57 -40.29 50.82 42.87
N PHE A 58 -40.30 49.56 42.43
CA PHE A 58 -39.49 49.09 41.30
C PHE A 58 -40.17 49.12 39.92
N THR A 59 -41.50 49.30 39.85
CA THR A 59 -42.24 49.40 38.57
C THR A 59 -42.59 50.83 38.17
N GLY A 60 -42.11 51.84 38.91
CA GLY A 60 -42.22 53.25 38.55
C GLY A 60 -41.42 53.63 37.30
N LYS A 61 -42.12 53.74 36.16
CA LYS A 61 -41.82 54.63 35.02
C LYS A 61 -40.52 54.48 34.18
N GLN A 62 -39.50 53.71 34.56
CA GLN A 62 -38.24 53.64 33.77
C GLN A 62 -38.11 52.46 32.76
N LYS A 63 -38.99 51.44 32.79
CA LYS A 63 -38.77 50.17 32.06
C LYS A 63 -39.31 50.10 30.61
N LYS A 64 -40.36 50.86 30.24
CA LYS A 64 -40.93 50.82 28.87
C LYS A 64 -40.05 51.58 27.86
N ASN A 65 -39.55 52.76 28.20
CA ASN A 65 -38.68 53.54 27.29
C ASN A 65 -37.27 52.95 27.14
N LYS A 66 -36.66 52.38 28.20
CA LYS A 66 -35.35 51.70 28.09
C LYS A 66 -35.39 50.46 27.19
N LYS A 67 -36.46 49.65 27.25
CA LYS A 67 -36.59 48.44 26.40
C LYS A 67 -36.75 48.78 24.92
N ILE A 68 -37.45 49.88 24.60
CA ILE A 68 -37.58 50.42 23.23
C ILE A 68 -36.24 50.98 22.74
N HIS A 69 -35.52 51.71 23.60
CA HIS A 69 -34.18 52.22 23.26
C HIS A 69 -33.16 51.10 23.05
N ILE A 70 -33.13 50.08 23.91
CA ILE A 70 -32.23 48.92 23.77
C ILE A 70 -32.52 48.17 22.46
N LYS A 71 -33.80 47.96 22.11
CA LYS A 71 -34.16 47.36 20.80
C LYS A 71 -33.70 48.21 19.62
N LYS A 72 -33.82 49.55 19.69
CA LYS A 72 -33.33 50.46 18.65
C LYS A 72 -31.80 50.41 18.52
N VAL A 73 -31.08 50.37 19.63
CA VAL A 73 -29.61 50.28 19.67
C VAL A 73 -29.13 48.93 19.15
N LEU A 74 -29.73 47.81 19.58
CA LEU A 74 -29.43 46.47 19.06
C LEU A 74 -29.68 46.35 17.56
N LYS A 75 -30.75 46.97 17.03
CA LYS A 75 -31.04 47.00 15.59
C LYS A 75 -30.04 47.85 14.80
N LYS A 76 -29.45 48.88 15.41
CA LYS A 76 -28.33 49.64 14.80
C LYS A 76 -27.03 48.83 14.80
N ILE A 77 -26.71 48.18 15.93
CA ILE A 77 -25.53 47.32 16.07
C ILE A 77 -25.61 46.12 15.11
N SER A 78 -26.76 45.45 15.01
CA SER A 78 -26.92 44.32 14.09
C SER A 78 -26.77 44.72 12.62
N LYS A 79 -27.25 45.91 12.23
CA LYS A 79 -27.02 46.47 10.88
C LYS A 79 -25.54 46.77 10.62
N LEU A 80 -24.82 47.32 11.63
CA LEU A 80 -23.38 47.56 11.56
C LEU A 80 -22.59 46.25 11.43
N VAL A 81 -22.91 45.26 12.26
CA VAL A 81 -22.29 43.92 12.22
C VAL A 81 -22.57 43.23 10.89
N PHE A 82 -23.80 43.32 10.37
CA PHE A 82 -24.14 42.75 9.06
C PHE A 82 -23.39 43.43 7.90
N SER A 83 -23.23 44.76 7.96
CA SER A 83 -22.44 45.53 7.00
C SER A 83 -20.94 45.21 7.04
N LEU A 84 -20.40 44.89 8.22
CA LEU A 84 -19.02 44.45 8.38
C LEU A 84 -18.84 42.99 7.92
N CYS A 85 -19.76 42.11 8.28
CA CYS A 85 -19.75 40.70 7.84
C CYS A 85 -19.83 40.57 6.32
N SER A 86 -20.65 41.36 5.63
CA SER A 86 -20.74 41.31 4.17
C SER A 86 -19.42 41.71 3.50
N LYS A 87 -18.72 42.72 4.03
CA LYS A 87 -17.37 43.12 3.58
C LYS A 87 -16.34 42.04 3.85
N ILE A 88 -16.38 41.38 5.00
CA ILE A 88 -15.48 40.26 5.35
C ILE A 88 -15.71 39.08 4.40
N VAL A 89 -16.97 38.72 4.13
CA VAL A 89 -17.33 37.67 3.17
C VAL A 89 -16.84 38.03 1.76
N TYR A 90 -16.97 39.29 1.36
CA TYR A 90 -16.46 39.76 0.06
C TYR A 90 -14.93 39.66 -0.05
N VAL A 91 -14.20 40.08 0.99
CA VAL A 91 -12.74 39.95 1.07
C VAL A 91 -12.33 38.48 1.03
N PHE A 92 -13.05 37.61 1.73
CA PHE A 92 -12.80 36.16 1.70
C PHE A 92 -13.00 35.58 0.30
N ILE A 93 -14.08 35.95 -0.40
CA ILE A 93 -14.32 35.54 -1.79
C ILE A 93 -13.18 36.03 -2.71
N LEU A 94 -12.68 37.25 -2.51
CA LEU A 94 -11.57 37.80 -3.27
C LEU A 94 -10.28 37.01 -3.03
N ILE A 95 -9.96 36.68 -1.78
CA ILE A 95 -8.81 35.86 -1.40
C ILE A 95 -8.91 34.46 -2.03
N VAL A 96 -10.08 33.81 -1.96
CA VAL A 96 -10.31 32.51 -2.58
C VAL A 96 -10.11 32.56 -4.10
N LYS A 97 -10.57 33.64 -4.77
CA LYS A 97 -10.31 33.86 -6.20
C LYS A 97 -8.82 33.99 -6.51
N ILE A 98 -8.08 34.73 -5.68
CA ILE A 98 -6.62 34.90 -5.82
C ILE A 98 -5.90 33.54 -5.64
N ILE A 99 -6.24 32.77 -4.61
CA ILE A 99 -5.68 31.45 -4.35
C ILE A 99 -5.95 30.50 -5.53
N LYS A 100 -7.20 30.46 -6.05
CA LYS A 100 -7.53 29.66 -7.24
C LYS A 100 -6.72 30.08 -8.47
N LYS A 101 -6.47 31.38 -8.65
CA LYS A 101 -5.68 31.90 -9.77
C LYS A 101 -4.20 31.52 -9.66
N ILE A 102 -3.63 31.56 -8.45
CA ILE A 102 -2.25 31.12 -8.21
C ILE A 102 -2.14 29.60 -8.41
N PHE A 103 -3.05 28.84 -7.80
CA PHE A 103 -3.07 27.38 -7.89
C PHE A 103 -3.18 26.87 -9.33
N THR A 104 -4.03 27.48 -10.16
CA THR A 104 -4.17 27.08 -11.57
C THR A 104 -2.91 27.36 -12.39
N ARG A 105 -2.19 28.46 -12.10
CA ARG A 105 -0.89 28.76 -12.73
C ARG A 105 0.17 27.74 -12.30
N THR A 106 0.31 27.51 -11.00
CA THR A 106 1.27 26.55 -10.46
C THR A 106 1.03 25.13 -10.99
N ILE A 107 -0.22 24.70 -11.12
CA ILE A 107 -0.56 23.40 -11.74
C ILE A 107 -0.17 23.35 -13.22
N LYS A 108 -0.39 24.44 -13.97
CA LYS A 108 -0.04 24.50 -15.40
C LYS A 108 1.46 24.36 -15.61
N ASP A 109 2.25 25.04 -14.78
CA ASP A 109 3.72 24.99 -14.83
C ASP A 109 4.24 23.63 -14.37
N LEU A 110 3.69 23.08 -13.29
CA LEU A 110 3.96 21.71 -12.84
C LEU A 110 3.62 20.67 -13.91
N LYS A 111 2.53 20.84 -14.66
CA LYS A 111 2.15 19.93 -15.75
C LYS A 111 3.12 20.02 -16.93
N GLY A 112 3.65 21.21 -17.21
CA GLY A 112 4.72 21.44 -18.20
C GLY A 112 6.04 20.78 -17.80
N ILE A 113 6.45 20.96 -16.53
CA ILE A 113 7.63 20.31 -15.94
C ILE A 113 7.43 18.80 -15.90
N PHE A 114 6.26 18.30 -15.52
CA PHE A 114 5.97 16.87 -15.51
C PHE A 114 5.99 16.28 -16.93
N LYS A 115 5.47 16.97 -17.95
CA LYS A 115 5.51 16.51 -19.35
C LYS A 115 6.94 16.47 -19.90
N THR A 116 7.75 17.49 -19.61
CA THR A 116 9.17 17.54 -20.01
C THR A 116 10.01 16.52 -19.25
N THR A 117 9.73 16.32 -17.96
CA THR A 117 10.38 15.33 -17.11
C THR A 117 9.98 13.91 -17.51
N GLN A 118 8.70 13.67 -17.84
CA GLN A 118 8.21 12.41 -18.40
C GLN A 118 8.86 12.10 -19.75
N LYS A 119 9.02 13.10 -20.63
CA LYS A 119 9.71 12.95 -21.92
C LYS A 119 11.23 12.72 -21.75
N ARG A 120 11.86 13.35 -20.74
CA ARG A 120 13.26 13.07 -20.34
C ARG A 120 13.43 11.72 -19.66
N ILE A 121 12.45 11.26 -18.91
CA ILE A 121 12.39 9.94 -18.28
C ILE A 121 12.15 8.87 -19.36
N GLN A 122 11.34 9.12 -20.38
CA GLN A 122 11.19 8.23 -21.54
C GLN A 122 12.47 8.15 -22.36
N SER A 123 13.12 9.27 -22.68
CA SER A 123 14.38 9.26 -23.43
C SER A 123 15.56 8.73 -22.60
N SER A 124 15.56 8.91 -21.29
CA SER A 124 16.52 8.26 -20.39
C SER A 124 16.20 6.78 -20.16
N HIS A 125 14.93 6.37 -20.18
CA HIS A 125 14.52 4.97 -20.18
C HIS A 125 14.83 4.27 -21.50
N GLU A 126 14.81 4.95 -22.65
CA GLU A 126 15.28 4.41 -23.94
C GLU A 126 16.81 4.27 -23.94
N LYS A 127 17.55 5.28 -23.47
CA LYS A 127 19.01 5.20 -23.28
C LYS A 127 19.41 4.16 -22.22
N ALA A 128 18.61 3.98 -21.18
CA ALA A 128 18.79 2.95 -20.15
C ALA A 128 18.25 1.57 -20.57
N LYS A 129 17.29 1.49 -21.49
CA LYS A 129 16.90 0.23 -22.16
C LYS A 129 18.03 -0.23 -23.06
N GLN A 130 18.64 0.67 -23.82
CA GLN A 130 19.82 0.35 -24.62
C GLN A 130 20.97 -0.15 -23.71
N LYS A 131 21.27 0.54 -22.59
CA LYS A 131 22.27 0.07 -21.60
C LYS A 131 21.88 -1.20 -20.82
N LYS A 132 20.58 -1.49 -20.59
CA LYS A 132 20.11 -2.71 -19.90
C LYS A 132 19.88 -3.90 -20.84
N ILE A 133 19.74 -3.67 -22.15
CA ILE A 133 19.74 -4.73 -23.17
C ILE A 133 21.14 -5.36 -23.24
N ASP A 134 22.20 -4.58 -23.03
CA ASP A 134 23.57 -5.12 -22.98
C ASP A 134 23.86 -5.85 -21.66
N GLN A 135 23.47 -5.32 -20.49
CA GLN A 135 23.81 -5.96 -19.21
C GLN A 135 22.88 -7.11 -18.75
N LYS A 136 21.67 -7.26 -19.29
CA LYS A 136 20.74 -8.34 -18.89
C LYS A 136 20.72 -9.54 -19.86
N LYS A 137 21.28 -9.38 -21.07
CA LYS A 137 21.60 -10.50 -21.96
C LYS A 137 22.80 -11.28 -21.42
N ASP A 138 23.84 -10.58 -20.96
CA ASP A 138 25.08 -11.23 -20.54
C ASP A 138 24.99 -12.05 -19.25
N ARG A 139 24.20 -11.67 -18.24
CA ARG A 139 24.13 -12.46 -16.99
C ARG A 139 23.35 -13.77 -17.15
N LYS A 140 22.24 -13.74 -17.90
CA LYS A 140 21.46 -14.94 -18.23
C LYS A 140 22.16 -15.81 -19.27
N GLU A 141 22.93 -15.21 -20.17
CA GLU A 141 23.74 -15.94 -21.14
C GLU A 141 25.02 -16.50 -20.52
N LEU A 142 25.63 -15.85 -19.54
CA LEU A 142 26.77 -16.35 -18.77
C LEU A 142 26.36 -17.49 -17.83
N GLU A 143 25.20 -17.40 -17.15
CA GLU A 143 24.66 -18.52 -16.39
C GLU A 143 24.22 -19.68 -17.31
N LYS A 144 23.59 -19.39 -18.45
CA LYS A 144 23.30 -20.42 -19.47
C LYS A 144 24.57 -20.98 -20.11
N LYS A 145 25.64 -20.20 -20.31
CA LYS A 145 26.94 -20.65 -20.85
C LYS A 145 27.71 -21.45 -19.81
N LYS A 146 27.67 -21.09 -18.53
CA LYS A 146 28.26 -21.88 -17.42
C LYS A 146 27.51 -23.19 -17.22
N LEU A 147 26.17 -23.16 -17.20
CA LEU A 147 25.34 -24.37 -17.12
C LEU A 147 25.47 -25.22 -18.39
N LYS A 148 25.53 -24.62 -19.59
CA LYS A 148 25.83 -25.32 -20.84
C LYS A 148 27.24 -25.87 -20.87
N LYS A 149 28.26 -25.16 -20.34
CA LYS A 149 29.66 -25.60 -20.29
C LYS A 149 29.85 -26.76 -19.31
N GLN A 150 29.31 -26.67 -18.10
CA GLN A 150 29.26 -27.80 -17.17
C GLN A 150 28.48 -29.00 -17.73
N LYS A 151 27.34 -28.75 -18.39
CA LYS A 151 26.58 -29.83 -19.05
C LYS A 151 27.29 -30.38 -20.29
N LYS A 152 28.09 -29.57 -21.00
CA LYS A 152 28.93 -30.02 -22.12
C LYS A 152 30.10 -30.85 -21.61
N GLU A 153 30.81 -30.40 -20.57
CA GLU A 153 31.92 -31.13 -19.96
C GLU A 153 31.44 -32.43 -19.33
N SER A 154 30.30 -32.42 -18.62
CA SER A 154 29.67 -33.62 -18.09
C SER A 154 29.20 -34.57 -19.20
N ASN A 155 28.63 -34.06 -20.30
CA ASN A 155 28.24 -34.90 -21.44
C ASN A 155 29.46 -35.44 -22.20
N VAL A 156 30.55 -34.68 -22.31
CA VAL A 156 31.79 -35.12 -22.95
C VAL A 156 32.43 -36.24 -22.14
N GLN A 157 32.49 -36.14 -20.81
CA GLN A 157 32.98 -37.23 -19.96
C GLN A 157 32.09 -38.48 -20.05
N ILE A 158 30.76 -38.30 -20.09
CA ILE A 158 29.82 -39.41 -20.30
C ILE A 158 30.06 -40.08 -21.66
N MET A 159 30.30 -39.30 -22.72
CA MET A 159 30.55 -39.81 -24.08
C MET A 159 31.89 -40.55 -24.17
N ILE A 160 32.94 -40.06 -23.50
CA ILE A 160 34.23 -40.75 -23.42
C ILE A 160 34.07 -42.07 -22.67
N ALA A 161 33.40 -42.07 -21.51
CA ALA A 161 33.18 -43.28 -20.72
C ALA A 161 32.32 -44.31 -21.47
N GLU A 162 31.33 -43.87 -22.23
CA GLU A 162 30.53 -44.73 -23.11
C GLU A 162 31.40 -45.39 -24.18
N LYS A 163 32.20 -44.59 -24.89
CA LYS A 163 33.10 -45.07 -25.93
C LYS A 163 34.14 -46.06 -25.37
N GLU A 164 34.72 -45.77 -24.21
CA GLU A 164 35.67 -46.67 -23.55
C GLU A 164 35.02 -48.02 -23.20
N CYS A 165 33.77 -48.02 -22.72
CA CYS A 165 33.04 -49.25 -22.47
C CYS A 165 32.80 -50.04 -23.77
N ILE A 166 32.46 -49.36 -24.86
CA ILE A 166 32.26 -49.99 -26.18
C ILE A 166 33.57 -50.59 -26.69
N ASP A 167 34.68 -49.86 -26.62
CA ASP A 167 36.00 -50.34 -27.04
C ASP A 167 36.44 -51.56 -26.21
N ARG A 168 36.14 -51.58 -24.91
CA ARG A 168 36.38 -52.75 -24.05
C ARG A 168 35.54 -53.95 -24.45
N ILE A 169 34.25 -53.74 -24.74
CA ILE A 169 33.35 -54.80 -25.21
C ILE A 169 33.80 -55.34 -26.58
N ALA A 170 34.29 -54.48 -27.46
CA ALA A 170 34.81 -54.87 -28.76
C ALA A 170 36.07 -55.75 -28.65
N LYS A 171 36.94 -55.46 -27.67
CA LYS A 171 38.14 -56.26 -27.37
C LYS A 171 37.82 -57.55 -26.61
N ASP A 172 36.90 -57.49 -25.65
CA ASP A 172 36.43 -58.62 -24.86
C ASP A 172 34.90 -58.63 -24.76
N PRO A 173 34.21 -59.42 -25.62
CA PRO A 173 32.76 -59.55 -25.60
C PRO A 173 32.19 -60.21 -24.34
N LYS A 174 33.03 -60.75 -23.44
CA LYS A 174 32.62 -61.34 -22.16
C LYS A 174 32.91 -60.42 -20.96
N ASP A 175 33.36 -59.18 -21.17
CA ASP A 175 33.61 -58.22 -20.10
C ASP A 175 32.32 -57.75 -19.42
N ILE A 176 31.96 -58.47 -18.35
CA ILE A 176 30.81 -58.19 -17.49
C ILE A 176 30.85 -56.75 -16.93
N GLN A 177 32.04 -56.23 -16.61
CA GLN A 177 32.19 -54.93 -15.97
C GLN A 177 31.97 -53.79 -16.97
N ALA A 178 32.39 -53.97 -18.22
CA ALA A 178 32.12 -53.02 -19.30
C ALA A 178 30.60 -52.94 -19.60
N TYR A 179 29.91 -54.07 -19.74
CA TYR A 179 28.45 -54.07 -19.93
C TYR A 179 27.69 -53.49 -18.73
N LEU A 180 28.12 -53.75 -17.49
CA LEU A 180 27.52 -53.14 -16.29
C LEU A 180 27.72 -51.62 -16.25
N SER A 181 28.90 -51.14 -16.66
CA SER A 181 29.22 -49.71 -16.69
C SER A 181 28.44 -49.00 -17.80
N LEU A 182 28.39 -49.59 -18.99
CA LEU A 182 27.60 -49.09 -20.12
C LEU A 182 26.11 -49.01 -19.79
N GLY A 183 25.55 -50.07 -19.18
CA GLY A 183 24.15 -50.06 -18.76
C GLY A 183 23.83 -48.99 -17.71
N LYS A 184 24.76 -48.70 -16.79
CA LYS A 184 24.61 -47.59 -15.83
C LYS A 184 24.69 -46.22 -16.50
N ILE A 185 25.55 -46.07 -17.52
CA ILE A 185 25.65 -44.85 -18.33
C ILE A 185 24.32 -44.62 -19.07
N TYR A 186 23.79 -45.61 -19.78
CA TYR A 186 22.50 -45.49 -20.47
C TYR A 186 21.34 -45.22 -19.53
N LYS A 187 21.34 -45.85 -18.35
CA LYS A 187 20.35 -45.54 -17.31
C LYS A 187 20.41 -44.07 -16.87
N LYS A 188 21.62 -43.52 -16.65
CA LYS A 188 21.80 -42.10 -16.30
C LYS A 188 21.35 -41.16 -17.43
N GLN A 189 21.56 -41.56 -18.68
CA GLN A 189 21.10 -40.83 -19.86
C GLN A 189 19.59 -41.01 -20.16
N LYS A 190 18.87 -41.79 -19.33
CA LYS A 190 17.44 -42.17 -19.52
C LYS A 190 17.17 -43.06 -20.74
N HIS A 191 18.20 -43.65 -21.34
CA HIS A 191 18.08 -44.71 -22.35
C HIS A 191 17.78 -46.05 -21.66
N VAL A 192 16.55 -46.17 -21.17
CA VAL A 192 16.10 -47.31 -20.35
C VAL A 192 16.15 -48.64 -21.11
N LYS A 193 15.79 -48.63 -22.40
CA LYS A 193 15.77 -49.84 -23.24
C LYS A 193 17.19 -50.40 -23.42
N ASP A 194 18.13 -49.53 -23.78
CA ASP A 194 19.53 -49.91 -24.02
C ASP A 194 20.22 -50.33 -22.72
N ALA A 195 19.93 -49.64 -21.61
CA ALA A 195 20.40 -50.05 -20.28
C ALA A 195 19.94 -51.47 -19.92
N LYS A 196 18.67 -51.81 -20.17
CA LYS A 196 18.13 -53.16 -19.97
C LYS A 196 18.84 -54.18 -20.86
N ALA A 197 19.10 -53.86 -22.12
CA ALA A 197 19.84 -54.74 -23.02
C ALA A 197 21.25 -55.04 -22.49
N CYS A 198 22.00 -54.01 -22.07
CA CYS A 198 23.33 -54.18 -21.48
C CYS A 198 23.30 -55.06 -20.22
N PHE A 199 22.35 -54.84 -19.31
CA PHE A 199 22.21 -55.69 -18.12
C PHE A 199 21.74 -57.11 -18.47
N GLY A 200 20.94 -57.28 -19.52
CA GLY A 200 20.56 -58.58 -20.06
C GLY A 200 21.77 -59.37 -20.58
N HIS A 201 22.70 -58.72 -21.28
CA HIS A 201 23.96 -59.34 -21.70
C HIS A 201 24.80 -59.82 -20.51
N VAL A 202 24.87 -59.03 -19.44
CA VAL A 202 25.55 -59.45 -18.20
C VAL A 202 24.93 -60.72 -17.62
N LEU A 203 23.60 -60.84 -17.65
CA LEU A 203 22.90 -62.04 -17.17
C LEU A 203 23.06 -63.25 -18.09
N LYS A 204 23.24 -63.05 -19.40
CA LYS A 204 23.59 -64.14 -20.33
C LYS A 204 24.97 -64.74 -20.02
N ILE A 205 25.94 -63.88 -19.68
CA ILE A 205 27.30 -64.31 -19.32
C ILE A 205 27.33 -64.87 -17.88
N LYS A 206 26.67 -64.19 -16.94
CA LYS A 206 26.60 -64.57 -15.52
C LYS A 206 25.16 -64.47 -14.99
N PRO A 207 24.37 -65.55 -15.09
CA PRO A 207 22.94 -65.56 -14.73
C PRO A 207 22.63 -65.13 -13.30
N LYS A 208 23.54 -65.39 -12.35
CA LYS A 208 23.38 -65.04 -10.92
C LYS A 208 24.05 -63.71 -10.54
N ASN A 209 24.29 -62.81 -11.48
CA ASN A 209 24.91 -61.51 -11.19
C ASN A 209 23.95 -60.60 -10.41
N LYS A 210 24.17 -60.49 -9.10
CA LYS A 210 23.35 -59.66 -8.19
C LYS A 210 23.27 -58.20 -8.61
N SER A 211 24.33 -57.64 -9.18
CA SER A 211 24.39 -56.23 -9.59
C SER A 211 23.47 -55.96 -10.78
N ALA A 212 23.49 -56.80 -11.81
CA ALA A 212 22.62 -56.65 -12.98
C ALA A 212 21.14 -56.85 -12.61
N LEU A 213 20.81 -57.86 -11.81
CA LEU A 213 19.44 -58.10 -11.32
C LEU A 213 18.90 -56.90 -10.53
N LYS A 214 19.72 -56.30 -9.66
CA LYS A 214 19.35 -55.12 -8.90
C LYS A 214 19.09 -53.91 -9.79
N GLU A 215 19.90 -53.70 -10.83
CA GLU A 215 19.71 -52.57 -11.74
C GLU A 215 18.49 -52.72 -12.66
N ILE A 216 18.18 -53.94 -13.14
CA ILE A 216 16.97 -54.22 -13.92
C ILE A 216 15.71 -53.97 -13.07
N LYS A 217 15.66 -54.49 -11.83
CA LYS A 217 14.53 -54.24 -10.91
C LYS A 217 14.30 -52.75 -10.64
N LYS A 218 15.38 -51.96 -10.57
CA LYS A 218 15.28 -50.50 -10.40
C LYS A 218 14.78 -49.79 -11.66
N ILE A 219 14.89 -50.40 -12.84
CA ILE A 219 14.42 -49.83 -14.11
C ILE A 219 12.93 -50.14 -14.33
N GLU A 220 12.46 -51.27 -13.80
CA GLU A 220 11.08 -51.73 -13.95
C GLU A 220 10.10 -51.14 -12.92
N LYS A 221 10.62 -50.46 -11.91
CA LYS A 221 9.88 -49.86 -10.81
C LYS A 221 9.68 -48.36 -11.06
#